data_AF-A0AAJ0E695-F1
#
_entry.id   AF-A0AAJ0E695-F1
#
_cell.length_a   1.000
_cell.length_b   1.000
_cell.length_c   1.000
_cell.angle_alpha   90.00
_cell.angle_beta   90.00
_cell.angle_gamma   90.00
#
_symmetry.space_group_name_H-M   'P 1'
#
loop_
_entity.id
_entity.type
_entity.pdbx_description
1 polymer ?
#
loop_
_entity_poly.entity_id
_entity_poly.type
_entity_poly.pdbx_seq_one_letter_code
_entity_poly.pdbx_strand_id
1 'polypeptide(L)'
;MRFNLTFPLAVLGLTSTVLAAPQAARDVSQSSPPTIEKREDTKYFHEPCCGEELGHYDIRYFKQAVGYDEHRVVLRNLVRSYLTITKKLKVETWLAHGTLLGWWWNGKIMPWDYDLDVQVSTATLYWMGQNLNRTEHDFDWTDTDGNARKERYLLDVNPHGTDKDRGDGQNIIDARWINMANGAFIDITGLAERDPSGMPGVWSCKNYHRYRTTDLFPMRETEFEGVPATIPYSFERILSEEYGTKSLVTTEWQGHKWEPEQKEWLKTQQ
;
A
#
# COMPACT_ATOMS: atom_id res chain seq x y z
N MET A 1 43.29 -24.37 13.00
CA MET A 1 44.75 -24.27 12.75
C MET A 1 45.01 -22.88 12.21
N ARG A 2 45.70 -22.03 12.99
CA ARG A 2 45.91 -20.60 12.70
C ARG A 2 46.96 -20.44 11.59
N PHE A 3 46.71 -19.57 10.61
CA PHE A 3 47.75 -19.06 9.71
C PHE A 3 47.81 -17.54 9.85
N ASN A 4 48.89 -17.07 10.49
CA ASN A 4 49.34 -15.69 10.45
C ASN A 4 50.22 -15.52 9.20
N LEU A 5 49.96 -14.50 8.39
CA LEU A 5 50.95 -13.95 7.45
C LEU A 5 51.25 -12.50 7.83
N THR A 6 52.46 -12.29 8.29
CA THR A 6 53.17 -11.01 8.37
C THR A 6 53.90 -10.76 7.05
N PHE A 7 53.91 -9.52 6.54
CA PHE A 7 55.03 -8.89 5.80
C PHE A 7 54.70 -7.39 5.53
N PRO A 8 55.68 -6.51 5.21
CA PRO A 8 56.17 -5.50 6.15
C PRO A 8 55.89 -4.04 5.72
N LEU A 9 56.14 -3.16 6.69
CA LEU A 9 56.20 -1.70 6.59
C LEU A 9 57.24 -1.22 5.55
N ALA A 10 56.84 -0.30 4.67
CA ALA A 10 57.76 0.59 3.96
C ALA A 10 57.44 2.03 4.34
N VAL A 11 58.37 2.64 5.06
CA VAL A 11 58.38 4.06 5.46
C VAL A 11 59.00 4.85 4.31
N LEU A 12 58.28 5.85 3.78
CA LEU A 12 58.89 6.97 3.09
C LEU A 12 58.56 8.25 3.85
N GLY A 13 59.59 8.83 4.45
CA GLY A 13 59.53 10.15 5.07
C GLY A 13 59.70 11.24 4.02
N LEU A 14 58.93 12.31 4.16
CA LEU A 14 59.23 13.61 3.60
C LEU A 14 59.02 14.65 4.70
N THR A 15 60.14 15.19 5.17
CA THR A 15 60.22 16.30 6.11
C THR A 15 59.78 17.59 5.44
N SER A 16 58.80 18.27 6.01
CA SER A 16 58.54 19.69 5.72
C SER A 16 58.38 20.43 7.04
N THR A 17 59.20 21.46 7.18
CA THR A 17 59.39 22.35 8.32
C THR A 17 58.13 23.16 8.61
N VAL A 18 57.69 23.15 9.88
CA VAL A 18 56.57 23.96 10.36
C VAL A 18 57.06 25.38 10.66
N LEU A 19 56.57 26.36 9.91
CA LEU A 19 56.57 27.77 10.31
C LEU A 19 55.25 28.05 11.04
N ALA A 20 55.34 28.34 12.34
CA ALA A 20 54.19 28.69 13.15
C ALA A 20 53.66 30.08 12.76
N ALA A 21 52.44 30.13 12.23
CA ALA A 21 51.69 31.38 12.04
C ALA A 21 50.91 31.73 13.33
N PRO A 22 50.71 33.01 13.66
CA PRO A 22 50.11 33.44 14.92
C PRO A 22 48.62 33.06 14.99
N GLN A 23 48.20 32.57 16.16
CA GLN A 23 46.79 32.28 16.46
C GLN A 23 45.98 33.58 16.49
N ALA A 24 45.10 33.77 15.49
CA ALA A 24 44.00 34.70 15.61
C ALA A 24 42.96 34.16 16.60
N ALA A 25 42.59 34.98 17.57
CA ALA A 25 41.56 34.67 18.56
C ALA A 25 40.25 34.28 17.85
N ARG A 26 39.73 33.09 18.15
CA ARG A 26 38.41 32.65 17.71
C ARG A 26 37.37 33.36 18.57
N ASP A 27 36.65 34.28 17.95
CA ASP A 27 35.44 34.87 18.50
C ASP A 27 34.38 33.78 18.63
N VAL A 28 33.95 33.49 19.86
CA VAL A 28 32.94 32.46 20.14
C VAL A 28 31.57 33.10 19.89
N SER A 29 31.15 33.16 18.63
CA SER A 29 29.76 33.47 18.33
C SER A 29 28.89 32.32 18.84
N GLN A 30 28.05 32.59 19.83
CA GLN A 30 27.02 31.67 20.31
C GLN A 30 26.07 31.35 19.13
N SER A 31 26.26 30.22 18.47
CA SER A 31 25.27 29.71 17.52
C SER A 31 24.14 29.06 18.30
N SER A 32 22.97 29.69 18.30
CA SER A 32 21.74 29.07 18.76
C SER A 32 21.53 27.74 18.02
N PRO A 33 21.01 26.68 18.67
CA PRO A 33 20.69 25.43 17.98
C PRO A 33 19.68 25.74 16.86
N PRO A 34 19.76 25.05 15.71
CA PRO A 34 18.83 25.28 14.62
C PRO A 34 17.41 25.05 15.12
N THR A 35 16.59 26.08 15.02
CA THR A 35 15.15 26.00 15.26
C THR A 35 14.63 24.91 14.33
N ILE A 36 14.12 23.80 14.89
CA ILE A 36 13.44 22.78 14.10
C ILE A 36 12.15 23.44 13.60
N GLU A 37 12.19 24.00 12.39
CA GLU A 37 10.97 24.43 11.70
C GLU A 37 10.14 23.17 11.48
N LYS A 38 9.01 23.10 12.20
CA LYS A 38 8.02 22.05 12.03
C LYS A 38 7.47 22.21 10.61
N ARG A 39 7.91 21.36 9.67
CA ARG A 39 7.37 21.33 8.31
C ARG A 39 5.85 21.29 8.40
N GLU A 40 5.17 22.14 7.60
CA GLU A 40 3.71 22.09 7.52
C GLU A 40 3.27 20.67 7.14
N ASP A 41 2.25 20.18 7.82
CA ASP A 41 1.71 18.85 7.55
C ASP A 41 0.84 18.91 6.30
N THR A 42 1.39 18.41 5.19
CA THR A 42 0.76 18.36 3.87
C THR A 42 0.01 17.05 3.63
N LYS A 43 0.07 16.10 4.56
CA LYS A 43 -0.55 14.78 4.41
C LYS A 43 -2.07 14.92 4.52
N TYR A 44 -2.83 14.38 3.56
CA TYR A 44 -4.30 14.41 3.62
C TYR A 44 -4.87 13.29 4.49
N PHE A 45 -4.34 12.08 4.34
CA PHE A 45 -4.80 10.90 5.08
C PHE A 45 -3.87 10.59 6.25
N HIS A 46 -4.44 10.40 7.44
CA HIS A 46 -3.68 10.14 8.65
C HIS A 46 -4.11 8.84 9.31
N GLU A 47 -3.13 8.07 9.76
CA GLU A 47 -3.30 6.81 10.44
C GLU A 47 -2.94 6.97 11.93
N PRO A 48 -3.55 6.18 12.83
CA PRO A 48 -3.07 6.03 14.20
C PRO A 48 -1.59 5.68 14.20
N CYS A 49 -0.79 6.40 14.99
CA CYS A 49 0.65 6.19 14.97
C CYS A 49 1.06 4.81 15.50
N CYS A 50 2.21 4.34 15.00
CA CYS A 50 3.06 3.24 15.49
C CYS A 50 2.60 1.80 15.19
N GLY A 51 3.25 1.15 14.21
CA GLY A 51 3.12 -0.28 13.89
C GLY A 51 2.42 -0.55 12.56
N GLU A 52 2.74 -1.68 11.90
CA GLU A 52 2.11 -2.09 10.63
C GLU A 52 0.59 -2.21 10.78
N GLU A 53 0.11 -2.87 11.84
CA GLU A 53 -1.34 -3.08 12.06
C GLU A 53 -2.13 -1.77 12.18
N LEU A 54 -1.56 -0.75 12.84
CA LEU A 54 -2.22 0.54 13.04
C LEU A 54 -2.16 1.44 11.80
N GLY A 55 -1.24 1.16 10.86
CA GLY A 55 -1.08 1.88 9.60
C GLY A 55 -2.20 1.68 8.59
N HIS A 56 -3.18 0.83 8.89
CA HIS A 56 -4.29 0.49 7.99
C HIS A 56 -5.65 0.95 8.52
N TYR A 57 -5.64 1.95 9.41
CA TYR A 57 -6.84 2.60 9.94
C TYR A 57 -6.81 4.12 9.69
N ASP A 58 -7.96 4.70 9.36
CA ASP A 58 -8.14 6.15 9.28
C ASP A 58 -8.37 6.70 10.69
N ILE A 59 -7.51 7.64 11.10
CA ILE A 59 -7.51 8.18 12.47
C ILE A 59 -8.84 8.83 12.87
N ARG A 60 -9.64 9.30 11.90
CA ARG A 60 -10.94 9.97 12.18
C ARG A 60 -11.99 9.00 12.70
N TYR A 61 -11.87 7.71 12.35
CA TYR A 61 -12.83 6.66 12.68
C TYR A 61 -12.23 5.53 13.53
N PHE A 62 -10.91 5.53 13.71
CA PHE A 62 -10.23 4.58 14.57
C PHE A 62 -10.68 4.68 16.03
N LYS A 63 -10.97 3.52 16.62
CA LYS A 63 -11.36 3.39 18.03
C LYS A 63 -10.39 2.50 18.80
N GLN A 64 -10.12 1.33 18.23
CA GLN A 64 -9.21 0.32 18.76
C GLN A 64 -8.79 -0.59 17.61
N ALA A 65 -7.62 -1.22 17.76
CA ALA A 65 -7.17 -2.24 16.81
C ALA A 65 -8.11 -3.46 16.86
N VAL A 66 -8.42 -4.01 15.69
CA VAL A 66 -9.14 -5.27 15.56
C VAL A 66 -8.15 -6.41 15.79
N GLY A 67 -8.54 -7.44 16.56
CA GLY A 67 -7.68 -8.59 16.83
C GLY A 67 -7.42 -9.43 15.58
N TYR A 68 -6.32 -10.19 15.60
CA TYR A 68 -5.88 -11.05 14.49
C TYR A 68 -6.90 -12.09 14.00
N ASP A 69 -7.84 -12.52 14.84
CA ASP A 69 -8.85 -13.49 14.40
C ASP A 69 -10.08 -12.79 13.78
N GLU A 70 -10.25 -11.50 14.06
CA GLU A 70 -11.39 -10.69 13.62
C GLU A 70 -11.08 -9.79 12.42
N HIS A 71 -9.82 -9.42 12.19
CA HIS A 71 -9.45 -8.46 11.14
C HIS A 71 -9.84 -8.97 9.76
N ARG A 72 -9.70 -10.28 9.51
CA ARG A 72 -10.12 -10.88 8.23
C ARG A 72 -11.61 -10.74 7.97
N VAL A 73 -12.46 -10.77 9.00
CA VAL A 73 -13.91 -10.54 8.85
C VAL A 73 -14.17 -9.09 8.46
N VAL A 74 -13.46 -8.15 9.09
CA VAL A 74 -13.54 -6.73 8.78
C VAL A 74 -13.09 -6.46 7.33
N LEU A 75 -11.92 -6.94 6.94
CA LEU A 75 -11.38 -6.77 5.58
C LEU A 75 -12.28 -7.43 4.53
N ARG A 76 -12.83 -8.61 4.83
CA ARG A 76 -13.79 -9.29 3.96
C ARG A 76 -15.04 -8.45 3.74
N ASN A 77 -15.65 -7.90 4.78
CA ASN A 77 -16.83 -7.05 4.63
C ASN A 77 -16.50 -5.76 3.90
N LEU A 78 -15.33 -5.19 4.19
CA LEU A 78 -14.81 -3.99 3.54
C LEU A 78 -14.65 -4.18 2.03
N VAL A 79 -13.93 -5.21 1.56
CA VAL A 79 -13.77 -5.47 0.11
C VAL A 79 -15.08 -5.85 -0.56
N ARG A 80 -15.93 -6.64 0.11
CA ARG A 80 -17.25 -7.02 -0.44
C ARG A 80 -18.15 -5.82 -0.63
N SER A 81 -18.14 -4.88 0.33
CA SER A 81 -18.89 -3.62 0.22
C SER A 81 -18.39 -2.79 -0.97
N TYR A 82 -17.07 -2.58 -1.08
CA TYR A 82 -16.46 -1.80 -2.15
C TYR A 82 -16.77 -2.38 -3.53
N LEU A 83 -16.53 -3.67 -3.76
CA LEU A 83 -16.76 -4.32 -5.06
C LEU A 83 -18.24 -4.32 -5.44
N THR A 84 -19.13 -4.57 -4.47
CA THR A 84 -20.59 -4.57 -4.73
C THR A 84 -21.08 -3.18 -5.13
N ILE A 85 -20.63 -2.14 -4.40
CA ILE A 85 -21.09 -0.76 -4.61
C ILE A 85 -20.47 -0.17 -5.89
N THR A 86 -19.18 -0.37 -6.13
CA THR A 86 -18.53 0.10 -7.37
C THR A 86 -19.14 -0.57 -8.60
N LYS A 87 -19.44 -1.88 -8.54
CA LYS A 87 -20.17 -2.56 -9.62
C LYS A 87 -21.57 -1.98 -9.85
N LYS A 88 -22.33 -1.69 -8.78
CA LYS A 88 -23.65 -1.05 -8.87
C LYS A 88 -23.57 0.35 -9.49
N LEU A 89 -22.54 1.12 -9.13
CA LEU A 89 -22.28 2.47 -9.64
C LEU A 89 -21.58 2.48 -11.00
N LYS A 90 -21.24 1.30 -11.55
CA LYS A 90 -20.48 1.14 -12.80
C LYS A 90 -19.12 1.84 -12.78
N VAL A 91 -18.48 1.85 -11.62
CA VAL A 91 -17.10 2.32 -11.43
C VAL A 91 -16.16 1.19 -11.81
N GLU A 92 -15.34 1.41 -12.83
CA GLU A 92 -14.32 0.46 -13.26
C GLU A 92 -13.12 0.48 -12.29
N THR A 93 -12.79 -0.68 -11.74
CA THR A 93 -11.70 -0.90 -10.78
C THR A 93 -11.13 -2.30 -10.96
N TRP A 94 -9.97 -2.60 -10.37
CA TRP A 94 -9.44 -3.96 -10.31
C TRP A 94 -8.60 -4.17 -9.04
N LEU A 95 -8.46 -5.42 -8.63
CA LEU A 95 -7.61 -5.80 -7.49
C LEU A 95 -6.13 -5.59 -7.82
N ALA A 96 -5.36 -5.09 -6.85
CA ALA A 96 -3.94 -4.82 -7.00
C ALA A 96 -3.13 -5.35 -5.81
N HIS A 97 -1.79 -5.32 -5.94
CA HIS A 97 -0.84 -5.57 -4.84
C HIS A 97 -1.18 -6.84 -4.03
N GLY A 98 -1.18 -6.77 -2.70
CA GLY A 98 -1.43 -7.91 -1.81
C GLY A 98 -2.81 -8.53 -2.00
N THR A 99 -3.82 -7.69 -2.30
CA THR A 99 -5.19 -8.15 -2.59
C THR A 99 -5.25 -9.02 -3.84
N LEU A 100 -4.52 -8.66 -4.89
CA LEU A 100 -4.40 -9.49 -6.10
C LEU A 100 -3.64 -10.79 -5.83
N LEU A 101 -2.64 -10.77 -4.94
CA LEU A 101 -1.92 -11.97 -4.53
C LEU A 101 -2.80 -12.94 -3.73
N GLY A 102 -3.63 -12.43 -2.81
CA GLY A 102 -4.65 -13.24 -2.13
C GLY A 102 -5.64 -13.86 -3.10
N TRP A 103 -6.06 -13.09 -4.11
CA TRP A 103 -6.91 -13.60 -5.18
C TRP A 103 -6.27 -14.77 -5.93
N TRP A 104 -4.98 -14.71 -6.26
CA TRP A 104 -4.26 -15.77 -6.97
C TRP A 104 -4.30 -17.12 -6.26
N TRP A 105 -4.23 -17.15 -4.93
CA TRP A 105 -4.20 -18.39 -4.16
C TRP A 105 -5.56 -19.09 -4.09
N ASN A 106 -6.59 -18.40 -3.60
CA ASN A 106 -7.94 -18.98 -3.46
C ASN A 106 -9.08 -17.97 -3.63
N GLY A 107 -8.82 -16.78 -4.16
CA GLY A 107 -9.85 -15.74 -4.25
C GLY A 107 -10.22 -15.16 -2.88
N LYS A 108 -9.33 -15.23 -1.88
CA LYS A 108 -9.57 -14.73 -0.52
C LYS A 108 -8.42 -13.88 -0.02
N ILE A 109 -8.70 -13.08 1.01
CA ILE A 109 -7.70 -12.28 1.72
C ILE A 109 -6.74 -13.23 2.43
N MET A 110 -5.44 -12.94 2.33
CA MET A 110 -4.41 -13.73 3.01
C MET A 110 -4.58 -13.59 4.53
N PRO A 111 -4.39 -14.65 5.32
CA PRO A 111 -4.65 -14.58 6.78
C PRO A 111 -3.83 -13.52 7.53
N TRP A 112 -2.64 -13.21 7.04
CA TRP A 112 -1.71 -12.24 7.64
C TRP A 112 -1.79 -10.83 7.03
N ASP A 113 -2.66 -10.61 6.04
CA ASP A 113 -2.84 -9.29 5.42
C ASP A 113 -3.62 -8.36 6.34
N TYR A 114 -3.23 -7.08 6.37
CA TYR A 114 -3.93 -6.02 7.11
C TYR A 114 -4.44 -4.89 6.21
N ASP A 115 -4.00 -4.85 4.95
CA ASP A 115 -4.39 -3.88 3.94
C ASP A 115 -5.21 -4.50 2.80
N LEU A 116 -5.85 -3.61 2.06
CA LEU A 116 -6.51 -3.93 0.81
C LEU A 116 -6.19 -2.83 -0.20
N ASP A 117 -5.83 -3.26 -1.40
CA ASP A 117 -5.41 -2.40 -2.48
C ASP A 117 -6.23 -2.65 -3.73
N VAL A 118 -6.72 -1.56 -4.30
CA VAL A 118 -7.39 -1.56 -5.58
C VAL A 118 -6.86 -0.41 -6.43
N GLN A 119 -6.99 -0.59 -7.73
CA GLN A 119 -6.60 0.43 -8.69
C GLN A 119 -7.78 0.81 -9.57
N VAL A 120 -7.71 2.03 -10.09
CA VAL A 120 -8.65 2.62 -11.04
C VAL A 120 -7.88 3.43 -12.07
N SER A 121 -8.48 3.72 -13.22
CA SER A 121 -7.90 4.73 -14.12
C SER A 121 -7.98 6.12 -13.47
N THR A 122 -7.04 7.02 -13.78
CA THR A 122 -7.08 8.41 -13.29
C THR A 122 -8.32 9.14 -13.80
N ALA A 123 -8.83 8.78 -14.99
CA ALA A 123 -10.09 9.30 -15.50
C ALA A 123 -11.28 8.87 -14.62
N THR A 124 -11.32 7.60 -14.21
CA THR A 124 -12.32 7.08 -13.27
C THR A 124 -12.20 7.76 -11.91
N LEU A 125 -10.98 7.88 -11.37
CA LEU A 125 -10.70 8.57 -10.11
C LEU A 125 -11.18 10.03 -10.15
N TYR A 126 -10.87 10.76 -11.22
CA TYR A 126 -11.34 12.13 -11.41
C TYR A 126 -12.88 12.18 -11.38
N TRP A 127 -13.54 11.28 -12.09
CA TRP A 127 -15.00 11.19 -12.08
C TRP A 127 -15.55 10.86 -10.69
N MET A 128 -14.94 9.92 -9.96
CA MET A 128 -15.29 9.62 -8.56
C MET A 128 -15.14 10.85 -7.67
N GLY A 129 -14.05 11.61 -7.83
CA GLY A 129 -13.81 12.86 -7.10
C GLY A 129 -14.90 13.92 -7.31
N GLN A 130 -15.40 14.04 -8.54
CA GLN A 130 -16.44 15.03 -8.88
C GLN A 130 -17.85 14.61 -8.46
N ASN A 131 -18.15 13.30 -8.47
CA ASN A 131 -19.53 12.82 -8.37
C ASN A 131 -19.81 12.01 -7.10
N LEU A 132 -18.79 11.39 -6.51
CA LEU A 132 -18.93 10.44 -5.40
C LEU A 132 -18.07 10.80 -4.18
N ASN A 133 -17.25 11.85 -4.24
CA ASN A 133 -16.42 12.22 -3.09
C ASN A 133 -17.29 12.55 -1.86
N ARG A 134 -16.91 12.00 -0.71
CA ARG A 134 -17.60 12.08 0.57
C ARG A 134 -19.03 11.52 0.56
N THR A 135 -19.32 10.60 -0.36
CA THR A 135 -20.58 9.85 -0.31
C THR A 135 -20.47 8.70 0.69
N GLU A 136 -21.54 8.51 1.46
CA GLU A 136 -21.70 7.42 2.40
C GLU A 136 -22.53 6.30 1.78
N HIS A 137 -22.12 5.06 1.98
CA HIS A 137 -22.80 3.89 1.45
C HIS A 137 -23.02 2.86 2.55
N ASP A 138 -24.27 2.44 2.67
CA ASP A 138 -24.65 1.37 3.58
C ASP A 138 -24.47 0.01 2.90
N PHE A 139 -23.97 -0.97 3.65
CA PHE A 139 -23.81 -2.35 3.20
C PHE A 139 -24.30 -3.32 4.28
N ASP A 140 -25.23 -4.18 3.87
CA ASP A 140 -25.81 -5.20 4.72
C ASP A 140 -25.02 -6.51 4.57
N TRP A 141 -24.70 -7.15 5.69
CA TRP A 141 -24.01 -8.44 5.73
C TRP A 141 -24.55 -9.31 6.85
N THR A 142 -24.22 -10.59 6.83
CA THR A 142 -24.67 -11.56 7.83
C THR A 142 -23.45 -12.08 8.59
N ASP A 143 -23.49 -12.01 9.91
CA ASP A 143 -22.43 -12.53 10.76
C ASP A 143 -22.45 -14.06 10.87
N THR A 144 -21.45 -14.63 11.52
CA THR A 144 -21.28 -16.09 11.68
C THR A 144 -22.44 -16.74 12.44
N ASP A 145 -23.13 -15.97 13.29
CA ASP A 145 -24.28 -16.43 14.07
C ASP A 145 -25.61 -16.27 13.30
N GLY A 146 -25.55 -15.77 12.05
CA GLY A 146 -26.72 -15.58 11.20
C GLY A 146 -27.47 -14.28 11.43
N ASN A 147 -26.92 -13.35 12.22
CA ASN A 147 -27.58 -12.07 12.47
C ASN A 147 -27.31 -11.10 11.32
N ALA A 148 -28.34 -10.36 10.92
CA ALA A 148 -28.21 -9.27 9.97
C ALA A 148 -27.47 -8.10 10.63
N ARG A 149 -26.42 -7.63 9.96
CA ARG A 149 -25.58 -6.51 10.35
C ARG A 149 -25.58 -5.49 9.22
N LYS A 150 -25.42 -4.23 9.58
CA LYS A 150 -25.36 -3.12 8.66
C LYS A 150 -24.18 -2.25 9.03
N GLU A 151 -23.34 -1.97 8.05
CA GLU A 151 -22.19 -1.09 8.18
C GLU A 151 -22.25 0.03 7.17
N ARG A 152 -21.52 1.11 7.47
CA ARG A 152 -21.47 2.30 6.64
C ARG A 152 -20.04 2.62 6.26
N TYR A 153 -19.87 2.93 4.99
CA TYR A 153 -18.58 3.18 4.38
C TYR A 153 -18.57 4.54 3.71
N LEU A 154 -17.44 5.23 3.80
CA LEU A 154 -17.20 6.53 3.19
C LEU A 154 -16.24 6.37 2.01
N LEU A 155 -16.60 6.89 0.83
CA LEU A 155 -15.62 7.15 -0.22
C LEU A 155 -15.02 8.54 0.00
N ASP A 156 -13.74 8.61 0.32
CA ASP A 156 -13.01 9.88 0.49
C ASP A 156 -11.92 9.99 -0.58
N VAL A 157 -12.03 10.96 -1.47
CA VAL A 157 -11.07 11.21 -2.55
C VAL A 157 -10.13 12.32 -2.13
N ASN A 158 -8.83 12.03 -2.16
CA ASN A 158 -7.78 12.99 -1.83
C ASN A 158 -7.82 14.14 -2.85
N PRO A 159 -7.85 15.42 -2.41
CA PRO A 159 -7.75 16.56 -3.30
C PRO A 159 -6.50 16.54 -4.19
N HIS A 160 -5.43 15.90 -3.73
CA HIS A 160 -4.19 15.69 -4.48
C HIS A 160 -4.26 14.48 -5.42
N GLY A 161 -5.35 13.72 -5.46
CA GLY A 161 -5.45 12.46 -6.21
C GLY A 161 -5.21 12.59 -7.72
N THR A 162 -5.44 13.78 -8.28
CA THR A 162 -5.21 14.06 -9.71
C THR A 162 -3.81 14.59 -10.02
N ASP A 163 -2.96 14.75 -9.00
CA ASP A 163 -1.61 15.27 -9.18
C ASP A 163 -0.77 14.34 -10.07
N LYS A 164 0.05 14.94 -10.92
CA LYS A 164 0.86 14.23 -11.91
C LYS A 164 2.06 13.53 -11.29
N ASP A 165 2.63 14.11 -10.25
CA ASP A 165 3.83 13.63 -9.60
C ASP A 165 3.57 13.28 -8.13
N ARG A 166 4.60 12.72 -7.51
CA ARG A 166 4.58 12.29 -6.11
C ARG A 166 4.59 13.47 -5.13
N GLY A 167 4.95 14.67 -5.58
CA GLY A 167 5.21 15.81 -4.71
C GLY A 167 6.23 15.48 -3.62
N ASP A 168 5.88 15.81 -2.37
CA ASP A 168 6.66 15.51 -1.16
C ASP A 168 6.54 14.06 -0.68
N GLY A 169 5.74 13.23 -1.35
CA GLY A 169 5.51 11.83 -0.99
C GLY A 169 4.45 11.59 0.08
N GLN A 170 3.76 12.62 0.56
CA GLN A 170 2.72 12.46 1.58
C GLN A 170 1.36 12.05 0.99
N ASN A 171 1.11 12.32 -0.30
CA ASN A 171 -0.17 12.12 -0.96
C ASN A 171 -0.08 11.12 -2.13
N ILE A 172 0.51 9.96 -1.83
CA ILE A 172 0.67 8.84 -2.80
C ILE A 172 -0.67 8.15 -3.05
N ILE A 173 -1.48 7.96 -2.01
CA ILE A 173 -2.81 7.35 -2.10
C ILE A 173 -3.83 8.40 -2.54
N ASP A 174 -4.63 8.03 -3.53
CA ASP A 174 -5.50 8.95 -4.23
C ASP A 174 -6.93 8.98 -3.69
N ALA A 175 -7.41 7.88 -3.14
CA ALA A 175 -8.69 7.81 -2.44
C ALA A 175 -8.72 6.64 -1.46
N ARG A 176 -9.67 6.68 -0.52
CA ARG A 176 -9.93 5.58 0.43
C ARG A 176 -11.39 5.22 0.45
N TRP A 177 -11.64 3.91 0.59
CA TRP A 177 -12.95 3.39 0.99
C TRP A 177 -12.90 3.01 2.46
N ILE A 178 -13.55 3.77 3.33
CA ILE A 178 -13.32 3.74 4.77
C ILE A 178 -14.53 3.18 5.50
N ASN A 179 -14.35 2.17 6.35
CA ASN A 179 -15.35 1.74 7.30
C ASN A 179 -15.47 2.77 8.44
N MET A 180 -16.61 3.45 8.52
CA MET A 180 -16.81 4.52 9.51
C MET A 180 -16.97 3.99 10.95
N ALA A 181 -17.16 2.69 11.13
CA ALA A 181 -17.34 2.09 12.46
C ALA A 181 -16.03 1.87 13.22
N ASN A 182 -14.94 1.53 12.50
CA ASN A 182 -13.65 1.16 13.08
C ASN A 182 -12.43 1.82 12.41
N GLY A 183 -12.60 2.46 11.24
CA GLY A 183 -11.55 3.14 10.49
C GLY A 183 -10.78 2.28 9.50
N ALA A 184 -11.01 0.98 9.39
CA ALA A 184 -10.34 0.15 8.38
C ALA A 184 -10.67 0.65 6.97
N PHE A 185 -9.71 0.63 6.05
CA PHE A 185 -9.92 1.18 4.70
C PHE A 185 -9.28 0.34 3.59
N ILE A 186 -9.74 0.58 2.36
CA ILE A 186 -9.09 0.14 1.12
C ILE A 186 -8.39 1.35 0.52
N ASP A 187 -7.12 1.19 0.17
CA ASP A 187 -6.38 2.19 -0.59
C ASP A 187 -6.72 2.07 -2.08
N ILE A 188 -7.11 3.19 -2.68
CA ILE A 188 -7.48 3.30 -4.08
C ILE A 188 -6.41 4.14 -4.79
N THR A 189 -5.73 3.52 -5.76
CA THR A 189 -4.65 4.17 -6.51
C THR A 189 -5.03 4.40 -7.98
N GLY A 190 -4.81 5.62 -8.46
CA GLY A 190 -5.05 6.02 -9.85
C GLY A 190 -3.86 5.71 -10.78
N LEU A 191 -4.13 5.01 -11.87
CA LEU A 191 -3.16 4.79 -12.95
C LEU A 191 -3.44 5.71 -14.15
N ALA A 192 -2.37 6.21 -14.77
CA ALA A 192 -2.43 6.93 -16.05
C ALA A 192 -1.15 6.74 -16.85
N GLU A 193 -1.21 6.99 -18.15
CA GLU A 193 -0.01 7.21 -18.97
C GLU A 193 0.59 8.58 -18.62
N ARG A 194 1.53 8.60 -17.67
CA ARG A 194 2.12 9.84 -17.13
C ARG A 194 3.25 10.40 -18.00
N ASP A 195 3.91 9.54 -18.79
CA ASP A 195 4.95 9.91 -19.75
C ASP A 195 4.70 9.25 -21.12
N PRO A 196 3.64 9.67 -21.86
CA PRO A 196 3.31 9.07 -23.15
C PRO A 196 4.35 9.38 -24.24
N SER A 197 5.16 10.42 -24.08
CA SER A 197 6.21 10.77 -25.04
C SER A 197 7.46 9.92 -24.88
N GLY A 198 7.87 9.61 -23.65
CA GLY A 198 9.03 8.74 -23.37
C GLY A 198 8.69 7.26 -23.29
N MET A 199 7.50 6.91 -22.77
CA MET A 199 7.05 5.54 -22.54
C MET A 199 5.58 5.36 -22.96
N PRO A 200 5.27 5.43 -24.27
CA PRO A 200 3.91 5.26 -24.76
C PRO A 200 3.34 3.89 -24.37
N GLY A 201 2.08 3.86 -23.92
CA GLY A 201 1.41 2.63 -23.49
C GLY A 201 1.89 2.07 -22.14
N VAL A 202 2.62 2.87 -21.35
CA VAL A 202 2.98 2.54 -19.96
C VAL A 202 2.14 3.37 -19.00
N TRP A 203 1.34 2.67 -18.22
CA TRP A 203 0.50 3.20 -17.15
C TRP A 203 1.30 3.20 -15.85
N SER A 204 1.16 4.26 -15.05
CA SER A 204 1.87 4.35 -13.77
C SER A 204 1.09 5.11 -12.70
N CYS A 205 1.37 4.75 -11.44
CA CYS A 205 0.94 5.50 -10.27
C CYS A 205 2.04 6.45 -9.78
N LYS A 206 1.72 7.28 -8.77
CA LYS A 206 2.67 8.19 -8.12
C LYS A 206 3.80 7.49 -7.37
N ASN A 207 3.64 6.21 -7.06
CA ASN A 207 4.67 5.37 -6.43
C ASN A 207 5.58 4.65 -7.44
N TYR A 208 5.49 4.99 -8.73
CA TYR A 208 6.31 4.42 -9.80
C TYR A 208 6.07 2.94 -10.10
N HIS A 209 4.95 2.34 -9.64
CA HIS A 209 4.48 1.09 -10.22
C HIS A 209 4.12 1.34 -11.69
N ARG A 210 4.58 0.46 -12.58
CA ARG A 210 4.44 0.61 -14.03
C ARG A 210 3.87 -0.66 -14.63
N TYR A 211 2.91 -0.48 -15.52
CA TYR A 211 2.23 -1.57 -16.22
C TYR A 211 2.12 -1.21 -17.69
N ARG A 212 2.29 -2.17 -18.60
CA ARG A 212 1.91 -1.94 -19.99
C ARG A 212 0.39 -1.96 -20.12
N THR A 213 -0.15 -1.25 -21.10
CA THR A 213 -1.59 -1.31 -21.41
C THR A 213 -2.09 -2.75 -21.58
N THR A 214 -1.28 -3.62 -22.21
CA THR A 214 -1.58 -5.05 -22.39
C THR A 214 -1.45 -5.90 -21.12
N ASP A 215 -0.78 -5.39 -20.09
CA ASP A 215 -0.72 -6.06 -18.79
C ASP A 215 -2.05 -5.86 -18.03
N LEU A 216 -2.71 -4.72 -18.22
CA LEU A 216 -3.96 -4.35 -17.55
C LEU A 216 -5.20 -4.78 -18.35
N PHE A 217 -5.26 -4.48 -19.65
CA PHE A 217 -6.47 -4.57 -20.45
C PHE A 217 -6.42 -5.67 -21.54
N PRO A 218 -7.56 -6.28 -21.91
CA PRO A 218 -8.85 -6.16 -21.23
C PRO A 218 -8.81 -6.85 -19.86
N MET A 219 -9.43 -6.24 -18.86
CA MET A 219 -9.53 -6.85 -17.53
C MET A 219 -10.34 -8.14 -17.59
N ARG A 220 -10.08 -9.03 -16.64
CA ARG A 220 -10.79 -10.31 -16.52
C ARG A 220 -11.79 -10.24 -15.38
N GLU A 221 -13.01 -10.68 -15.64
CA GLU A 221 -14.01 -10.87 -14.58
C GLU A 221 -13.69 -12.13 -13.77
N THR A 222 -13.90 -12.05 -12.46
CA THR A 222 -13.62 -13.12 -11.51
C THR A 222 -14.48 -12.94 -10.25
N GLU A 223 -14.13 -13.66 -9.19
CA GLU A 223 -14.72 -13.53 -7.86
C GLU A 223 -13.61 -13.33 -6.82
N PHE A 224 -13.87 -12.50 -5.82
CA PHE A 224 -13.02 -12.34 -4.65
C PHE A 224 -13.89 -12.22 -3.40
N GLU A 225 -13.58 -13.00 -2.36
CA GLU A 225 -14.37 -13.07 -1.12
C GLU A 225 -15.88 -13.35 -1.34
N GLY A 226 -16.21 -14.11 -2.40
CA GLY A 226 -17.59 -14.49 -2.72
C GLY A 226 -18.40 -13.43 -3.46
N VAL A 227 -17.78 -12.35 -3.96
CA VAL A 227 -18.45 -11.33 -4.77
C VAL A 227 -17.74 -11.09 -6.11
N PRO A 228 -18.45 -10.66 -7.17
CA PRO A 228 -17.83 -10.39 -8.45
C PRO A 228 -16.72 -9.32 -8.35
N ALA A 229 -15.60 -9.60 -8.97
CA ALA A 229 -14.41 -8.75 -8.99
C ALA A 229 -13.79 -8.71 -10.40
N THR A 230 -12.81 -7.84 -10.57
CA THR A 230 -12.05 -7.67 -11.81
C THR A 230 -10.56 -7.62 -11.49
N ILE A 231 -9.76 -8.16 -12.40
CA ILE A 231 -8.31 -8.26 -12.26
C ILE A 231 -7.62 -7.88 -13.58
N PRO A 232 -6.33 -7.48 -13.54
CA PRO A 232 -5.54 -7.24 -14.73
C PRO A 232 -5.44 -8.46 -15.66
N TYR A 233 -5.23 -8.23 -16.96
CA TYR A 233 -5.07 -9.31 -17.94
C TYR A 233 -3.87 -10.22 -17.64
N SER A 234 -2.69 -9.63 -17.42
CA SER A 234 -1.41 -10.33 -17.19
C SER A 234 -1.03 -10.36 -15.70
N PHE A 235 -1.98 -10.75 -14.84
CA PHE A 235 -1.78 -10.74 -13.38
C PHE A 235 -0.56 -11.56 -12.91
N GLU A 236 -0.23 -12.71 -13.53
CA GLU A 236 0.93 -13.53 -13.11
C GLU A 236 2.25 -12.76 -13.27
N ARG A 237 2.38 -12.03 -14.38
CA ARG A 237 3.53 -11.19 -14.66
C ARG A 237 3.60 -10.04 -13.66
N ILE A 238 2.48 -9.37 -13.41
CA ILE A 238 2.39 -8.27 -12.45
C ILE A 238 2.84 -8.74 -11.05
N LEU A 239 2.27 -9.84 -10.56
CA LEU A 239 2.61 -10.40 -9.26
C LEU A 239 4.05 -10.89 -9.20
N SER A 240 4.56 -11.50 -10.27
CA SER A 240 5.94 -11.98 -10.33
C SER A 240 6.97 -10.84 -10.37
N GLU A 241 6.65 -9.71 -11.01
CA GLU A 241 7.51 -8.52 -11.02
C GLU A 241 7.52 -7.82 -9.67
N GLU A 242 6.39 -7.84 -8.95
CA GLU A 242 6.23 -7.16 -7.67
C GLU A 242 6.76 -7.99 -6.48
N TYR A 243 6.38 -9.26 -6.39
CA TYR A 243 6.67 -10.13 -5.24
C TYR A 243 7.67 -11.25 -5.56
N GLY A 244 8.11 -11.36 -6.81
CA GLY A 244 8.95 -12.47 -7.29
C GLY A 244 8.16 -13.75 -7.55
N THR A 245 8.66 -14.61 -8.42
CA THR A 245 7.98 -15.87 -8.80
C THR A 245 7.75 -16.82 -7.62
N LYS A 246 8.51 -16.69 -6.53
CA LYS A 246 8.36 -17.49 -5.32
C LYS A 246 7.04 -17.23 -4.60
N SER A 247 6.51 -16.01 -4.64
CA SER A 247 5.25 -15.67 -3.96
C SER A 247 4.05 -16.46 -4.49
N LEU A 248 4.15 -16.95 -5.73
CA LEU A 248 3.10 -17.70 -6.41
C LEU A 248 3.14 -19.20 -6.12
N VAL A 249 4.21 -19.70 -5.48
CA VAL A 249 4.45 -21.15 -5.29
C VAL A 249 4.90 -21.52 -3.89
N THR A 250 5.40 -20.59 -3.08
CA THR A 250 5.83 -20.86 -1.71
C THR A 250 4.60 -21.16 -0.85
N THR A 251 4.55 -22.37 -0.29
CA THR A 251 3.42 -22.89 0.49
C THR A 251 3.56 -22.72 2.00
N GLU A 252 4.59 -21.99 2.46
CA GLU A 252 4.82 -21.69 3.88
C GLU A 252 5.23 -20.23 4.02
N TRP A 253 4.44 -19.44 4.74
CA TRP A 253 4.67 -18.00 4.88
C TRP A 253 3.98 -17.47 6.14
N GLN A 254 4.62 -16.53 6.85
CA GLN A 254 4.06 -15.85 8.04
C GLN A 254 3.37 -16.78 9.06
N GLY A 255 3.96 -17.95 9.34
CA GLY A 255 3.36 -18.92 10.29
C GLY A 255 2.09 -19.60 9.77
N HIS A 256 1.93 -19.69 8.46
CA HIS A 256 0.85 -20.41 7.79
C HIS A 256 1.41 -21.36 6.75
N LYS A 257 0.66 -22.45 6.52
CA LYS A 257 0.95 -23.44 5.49
C LYS A 257 -0.23 -23.57 4.55
N TRP A 258 0.03 -23.54 3.27
CA TRP A 258 -0.96 -23.79 2.24
C TRP A 258 -1.31 -25.27 2.19
N GLU A 259 -2.60 -25.58 2.29
CA GLU A 259 -3.17 -26.91 2.15
C GLU A 259 -3.85 -27.04 0.77
N PRO A 260 -3.21 -27.70 -0.22
CA PRO A 260 -3.75 -27.80 -1.57
C PRO A 260 -5.12 -28.47 -1.67
N GLU A 261 -5.42 -29.43 -0.80
CA GLU A 261 -6.71 -30.13 -0.84
C GLU A 261 -7.88 -29.23 -0.42
N GLN A 262 -7.64 -28.34 0.54
CA GLN A 262 -8.63 -27.40 1.04
C GLN A 262 -8.62 -26.08 0.26
N LYS A 263 -7.55 -25.80 -0.49
CA LYS A 263 -7.26 -24.49 -1.10
C LYS A 263 -7.29 -23.38 -0.05
N GLU A 264 -6.67 -23.63 1.09
CA GLU A 264 -6.67 -22.71 2.22
C GLU A 264 -5.28 -22.57 2.85
N TRP A 265 -5.03 -21.40 3.40
CA TRP A 265 -3.89 -21.12 4.26
C TRP A 265 -4.25 -21.44 5.71
N LEU A 266 -3.60 -22.46 6.27
CA LEU A 266 -3.81 -22.92 7.65
C LEU A 266 -2.72 -22.36 8.57
N LYS A 267 -3.13 -21.78 9.70
CA LYS A 267 -2.19 -21.31 10.73
C LYS A 267 -1.42 -22.51 11.29
N THR A 268 -0.10 -22.46 11.22
CA THR A 268 0.74 -23.48 11.84
C THR A 268 0.78 -23.24 13.34
N GLN A 269 0.57 -24.28 14.15
CA GLN A 269 0.80 -24.19 15.59
C GLN A 269 2.30 -23.93 15.79
N GLN A 270 2.64 -22.83 16.47
CA GLN A 270 4.00 -22.59 16.98
C GLN A 270 4.28 -23.52 18.16
#